data_AF-A0A931SZU8-F1
#
_entry.id   AF-A0A931SZU8-F1
#
_cell.length_a   1.000
_cell.length_b   1.000
_cell.length_c   1.000
_cell.angle_alpha   90.00
_cell.angle_beta   90.00
_cell.angle_gamma   90.00
#
_symmetry.space_group_name_H-M   'P 1'
#
loop_
_entity.id
_entity.type
_entity.pdbx_description
1 polymer ?
#
loop_
_entity_poly.entity_id
_entity_poly.type
_entity_poly.pdbx_seq_one_letter_code
_entity_poly.pdbx_strand_id
1 'polypeptide(L)'
;KVQSSKFKVQNKPSRVNSLIIPSVWVQPKIVIEVLADEITRSPIHTAGASVNSASHSGLSTSGSKTGEKEPGYALRFPRLVSFRGKDKRAEDATTVKELVEMYKQQGKQ
;
A
#
# COMPACT_ATOMS: atom_id res chain seq x y z
N LYS A 1 -10.52 -18.71 -13.47
CA LYS A 1 -10.30 -19.57 -12.28
C LYS A 1 -9.65 -18.69 -11.19
N VAL A 2 -10.32 -18.47 -10.06
CA VAL A 2 -9.95 -17.45 -9.06
C VAL A 2 -8.61 -17.80 -8.41
N GLN A 3 -7.53 -17.12 -8.80
CA GLN A 3 -6.16 -17.39 -8.35
C GLN A 3 -6.00 -17.29 -6.82
N SER A 4 -6.86 -16.53 -6.14
CA SER A 4 -6.78 -16.27 -4.70
C SER A 4 -7.33 -17.38 -3.82
N SER A 5 -8.15 -18.31 -4.33
CA SER A 5 -8.80 -19.34 -3.48
C SER A 5 -7.78 -20.27 -2.81
N LYS A 6 -6.64 -20.52 -3.46
CA LYS A 6 -5.53 -21.33 -2.95
C LYS A 6 -4.74 -20.68 -1.81
N PHE A 7 -4.91 -19.36 -1.62
CA PHE A 7 -4.14 -18.57 -0.66
C PHE A 7 -5.00 -18.03 0.48
N LYS A 8 -6.26 -18.49 0.60
CA LYS A 8 -7.14 -18.10 1.70
C LYS A 8 -6.52 -18.49 3.04
N VAL A 9 -6.57 -17.57 3.99
CA VAL A 9 -6.16 -17.79 5.38
C VAL A 9 -7.29 -17.39 6.33
N GLN A 10 -7.31 -17.97 7.53
CA GLN A 10 -8.37 -17.71 8.51
C GLN A 10 -8.23 -16.33 9.16
N ASN A 11 -6.99 -15.91 9.44
CA ASN A 11 -6.67 -14.68 10.17
C ASN A 11 -5.82 -13.73 9.32
N LYS A 12 -5.81 -12.45 9.70
CA LYS A 12 -4.98 -11.40 9.08
C LYS A 12 -3.49 -11.83 9.11
N PRO A 13 -2.80 -11.87 7.96
CA PRO A 13 -1.37 -12.18 7.94
C PRO A 13 -0.54 -11.13 8.69
N SER A 14 0.44 -11.57 9.48
CA SER A 14 1.30 -10.67 10.29
C SER A 14 2.06 -9.63 9.47
N ARG A 15 2.37 -9.96 8.21
CA ARG A 15 3.07 -9.09 7.24
C ARG A 15 2.14 -8.14 6.48
N VAL A 16 0.87 -8.04 6.85
CA VAL A 16 -0.12 -7.14 6.23
C VAL A 16 -0.56 -6.10 7.25
N ASN A 17 -0.26 -4.84 7.00
CA ASN A 17 -0.79 -3.72 7.78
C ASN A 17 -1.97 -3.10 7.03
N SER A 18 -3.19 -3.25 7.55
CA SER A 18 -4.43 -2.71 6.97
C SER A 18 -5.42 -2.37 8.08
N LEU A 19 -6.13 -1.25 7.93
CA LEU A 19 -7.32 -0.91 8.73
C LEU A 19 -8.60 -1.50 8.12
N ILE A 20 -8.60 -1.75 6.81
CA ILE A 20 -9.72 -2.35 6.08
C ILE A 20 -9.73 -3.86 6.36
N ILE A 21 -10.89 -4.37 6.78
CA ILE A 21 -11.13 -5.79 7.03
C ILE A 21 -11.87 -6.37 5.81
N PRO A 22 -11.24 -7.28 5.04
CA PRO A 22 -11.90 -7.96 3.94
C PRO A 22 -12.81 -9.09 4.45
N SER A 23 -13.74 -9.54 3.60
CA SER A 23 -14.54 -10.75 3.88
C SER A 23 -13.69 -12.02 3.93
N VAL A 24 -12.55 -12.02 3.23
CA VAL A 24 -11.62 -13.15 3.17
C VAL A 24 -10.19 -12.62 3.20
N TRP A 25 -9.39 -13.09 4.16
CA TRP A 25 -7.95 -12.85 4.17
C TRP A 25 -7.22 -13.79 3.22
N VAL A 26 -6.17 -13.28 2.57
CA VAL A 26 -5.30 -14.05 1.66
C VAL A 26 -3.83 -13.88 2.04
N GLN A 27 -3.03 -14.91 1.83
CA GLN A 27 -1.57 -14.82 1.97
C GLN A 27 -1.01 -13.87 0.89
N PRO A 28 -0.14 -12.91 1.24
CA PRO A 28 0.42 -11.97 0.27
C PRO A 28 1.46 -12.69 -0.60
N LYS A 29 0.98 -13.28 -1.69
CA LYS A 29 1.76 -13.99 -2.71
C LYS A 29 1.39 -13.60 -4.12
N ILE A 30 0.22 -12.98 -4.30
CA ILE A 30 -0.26 -12.53 -5.60
C ILE A 30 0.12 -11.07 -5.76
N VAL A 31 0.91 -10.77 -6.78
CA VAL A 31 1.22 -9.40 -7.19
C VAL A 31 0.36 -9.05 -8.39
N ILE A 32 -0.23 -7.85 -8.36
CA ILE A 32 -1.01 -7.30 -9.46
C ILE A 32 -0.41 -5.97 -9.89
N GLU A 33 -0.57 -5.68 -11.17
CA GLU A 33 -0.32 -4.36 -11.72
C GLU A 33 -1.63 -3.57 -11.70
N VAL A 34 -1.56 -2.36 -11.15
CA VAL A 34 -2.72 -1.48 -10.97
C VAL A 34 -2.42 -0.14 -11.63
N LEU A 35 -3.32 0.29 -12.50
CA LEU A 35 -3.34 1.64 -13.05
C LEU A 35 -4.23 2.52 -12.18
N ALA A 36 -3.85 3.78 -11.97
CA ALA A 36 -4.64 4.76 -11.22
C ALA A 36 -4.45 6.14 -11.84
N ASP A 37 -5.42 7.05 -11.62
CA ASP A 37 -5.35 8.41 -12.17
C ASP A 37 -4.41 9.29 -11.33
N GLU A 38 -4.48 9.16 -10.00
CA GLU A 38 -3.61 9.85 -9.05
C GLU A 38 -3.49 9.05 -7.74
N ILE A 39 -2.48 9.38 -6.95
CA ILE A 39 -2.26 8.98 -5.56
C ILE A 39 -2.81 10.11 -4.68
N THR A 40 -3.62 9.76 -3.70
CA THR A 40 -4.26 10.70 -2.76
C THR A 40 -3.93 10.34 -1.31
N ARG A 41 -4.10 11.30 -0.39
CA ARG A 41 -4.04 11.03 1.06
C ARG A 41 -5.36 10.39 1.52
N SER A 42 -5.28 9.37 2.36
CA SER A 42 -6.44 8.63 2.86
C SER A 42 -6.31 8.26 4.34
N PRO A 43 -7.34 8.50 5.18
CA PRO A 43 -7.30 8.19 6.60
C PRO A 43 -7.42 6.68 6.90
N ILE A 44 -7.97 5.90 5.96
CA ILE A 44 -8.25 4.46 6.12
C ILE A 44 -7.18 3.55 5.49
N HIS A 45 -6.25 4.11 4.72
CA HIS A 45 -5.12 3.37 4.16
C HIS A 45 -3.87 3.57 5.03
N THR A 46 -3.06 2.53 5.11
CA THR A 46 -1.90 2.44 6.02
C THR A 46 -0.56 2.66 5.31
N ALA A 47 -0.51 2.54 3.98
CA ALA A 47 0.71 2.72 3.20
C ALA A 47 1.24 4.14 3.43
N GLY A 48 2.47 4.26 3.96
CA GLY A 48 3.10 5.55 4.26
C GLY A 48 2.41 6.38 5.35
N ALA A 49 1.45 5.84 6.10
CA ALA A 49 0.89 6.51 7.26
C ALA A 49 1.95 6.58 8.37
N SER A 50 2.12 7.73 9.01
CA SER A 50 3.00 7.89 10.16
C SER A 50 2.18 8.17 11.42
N VAL A 51 2.53 7.46 12.48
CA VAL A 51 2.24 7.88 13.86
C VAL A 51 3.60 8.20 14.47
N ASN A 52 3.70 9.28 15.25
CA ASN A 52 4.92 9.63 15.96
C ASN A 52 5.32 8.49 16.89
N SER A 53 6.13 7.56 16.41
CA SER A 53 6.80 6.51 17.16
C SER A 53 7.94 6.00 16.28
N ALA A 54 9.14 6.42 16.64
CA ALA A 54 10.40 6.05 16.03
C ALA A 54 10.43 4.58 15.56
N SER A 55 10.56 4.34 14.27
CA SER A 55 10.91 3.00 13.77
C SER A 55 11.57 3.05 12.38
N HIS A 56 12.89 2.88 12.38
CA HIS A 56 13.72 2.13 11.42
C HIS A 56 13.64 2.39 9.91
N SER A 57 13.06 3.48 9.44
CA SER A 57 13.40 4.02 8.12
C SER A 57 13.40 5.53 8.20
N GLY A 58 14.53 6.16 7.82
CA GLY A 58 14.70 7.62 7.80
C GLY A 58 13.84 8.34 6.75
N LEU A 59 12.66 7.81 6.41
CA LEU A 59 11.70 8.47 5.54
C LEU A 59 10.93 9.52 6.35
N SER A 60 11.64 10.60 6.70
CA SER A 60 11.07 11.82 7.24
C SER A 60 10.22 12.48 6.15
N THR A 61 8.90 12.37 6.27
CA THR A 61 8.01 13.24 5.52
C THR A 61 7.97 14.58 6.26
N SER A 62 8.58 15.60 5.65
CA SER A 62 8.48 16.99 6.08
C SER A 62 7.01 17.40 6.10
N GLY A 63 6.37 17.54 7.27
CA GLY A 63 4.98 18.03 7.29
C GLY A 63 4.31 18.18 8.64
N SER A 64 4.37 17.19 9.53
CA SER A 64 3.57 17.22 10.77
C SER A 64 4.39 17.69 11.98
N LYS A 65 4.30 18.98 12.32
CA LYS A 65 4.85 19.57 13.57
C LYS A 65 3.93 19.37 14.79
N THR A 66 2.72 18.88 14.59
CA THR A 66 1.73 18.62 15.64
C THR A 66 1.64 17.11 15.86
N GLY A 67 1.17 16.64 17.02
CA GLY A 67 1.07 15.20 17.34
C GLY A 67 0.07 14.41 16.47
N GLU A 68 -0.27 14.92 15.29
CA GLU A 68 -1.28 14.41 14.38
C GLU A 68 -0.69 13.29 13.51
N LYS A 69 -1.44 12.18 13.46
CA LYS A 69 -1.17 11.03 12.59
C LYS A 69 -1.28 11.47 11.13
N GLU A 70 -0.21 11.33 10.35
CA GLU A 70 -0.32 11.57 8.92
C GLU A 70 -1.16 10.46 8.26
N PRO A 71 -2.15 10.83 7.42
CA PRO A 71 -2.92 9.84 6.67
C PRO A 71 -2.02 9.07 5.70
N GLY A 72 -2.35 7.80 5.44
CA GLY A 72 -1.64 7.02 4.44
C GLY A 72 -1.97 7.47 3.01
N TYR A 73 -1.42 6.74 2.04
CA TYR A 73 -1.65 6.96 0.62
C TYR A 73 -2.66 5.95 0.07
N ALA A 74 -3.47 6.39 -0.88
CA ALA A 74 -4.42 5.58 -1.63
C ALA A 74 -4.31 5.86 -3.13
N LEU A 75 -4.76 4.92 -3.95
CA LEU A 75 -4.89 5.08 -5.39
C LEU A 75 -6.30 5.55 -5.72
N ARG A 76 -6.45 6.62 -6.52
CA ARG A 76 -7.73 7.08 -7.04
C ARG A 76 -8.07 6.34 -8.33
N PHE A 77 -9.31 5.84 -8.40
CA PHE A 77 -9.82 5.05 -9.51
C PHE A 77 -8.89 3.89 -9.94
N PRO A 78 -8.50 2.99 -9.00
CA PRO A 78 -7.61 1.89 -9.32
C PRO A 78 -8.25 0.89 -10.29
N ARG A 79 -7.50 0.48 -11.32
CA ARG A 79 -7.91 -0.47 -12.36
C ARG A 79 -6.89 -1.60 -12.42
N LEU A 80 -7.37 -2.84 -12.39
CA LEU A 80 -6.51 -4.01 -12.57
C LEU A 80 -6.00 -4.06 -14.02
N VAL A 81 -4.69 -4.11 -14.20
CA VAL A 81 -4.05 -4.23 -15.51
C VAL A 81 -3.66 -5.69 -15.77
N SER A 82 -2.87 -6.27 -14.88
CA SER A 82 -2.34 -7.62 -15.08
C SER A 82 -1.99 -8.32 -13.77
N PHE A 83 -1.84 -9.65 -13.82
CA PHE A 83 -1.29 -10.44 -12.71
C PHE A 83 0.19 -10.68 -12.96
N ARG A 84 1.05 -10.28 -12.02
CA ARG A 84 2.51 -10.36 -12.11
C ARG A 84 3.09 -11.55 -11.35
N GLY A 85 2.26 -12.56 -11.05
CA GLY A 85 2.66 -13.70 -10.21
C GLY A 85 3.67 -14.66 -10.84
N LYS A 86 3.98 -14.52 -12.14
CA LYS A 86 5.02 -15.32 -12.81
C LYS A 86 6.40 -14.68 -12.72
N ASP A 87 6.46 -13.35 -12.62
CA ASP A 87 7.66 -12.54 -12.76
C ASP A 87 7.97 -11.66 -11.54
N LYS A 88 7.02 -11.50 -10.61
CA LYS A 88 7.21 -10.74 -9.37
C LYS A 88 6.74 -11.50 -8.14
N ARG A 89 7.52 -11.40 -7.06
CA ARG A 89 7.15 -11.84 -5.72
C ARG A 89 6.55 -10.69 -4.92
N ALA A 90 5.90 -11.00 -3.80
CA ALA A 90 5.32 -9.99 -2.92
C ALA A 90 6.35 -8.97 -2.40
N GLU A 91 7.62 -9.39 -2.27
CA GLU A 91 8.73 -8.52 -1.88
C GLU A 91 9.20 -7.57 -3.00
N ASP A 92 8.88 -7.87 -4.26
CA ASP A 92 9.22 -7.06 -5.46
C ASP A 92 8.10 -6.08 -5.84
N ALA A 93 7.05 -5.99 -5.01
CA ALA A 93 5.97 -5.05 -5.18
C ALA A 93 6.44 -3.62 -4.91
N THR A 94 5.71 -2.63 -5.44
CA THR A 94 6.01 -1.22 -5.23
C THR A 94 6.11 -0.89 -3.75
N THR A 95 7.24 -0.32 -3.36
CA THR A 95 7.55 0.05 -1.99
C THR A 95 6.84 1.32 -1.57
N VAL A 96 6.70 1.53 -0.26
CA VAL A 96 6.16 2.78 0.29
C VAL A 96 7.01 3.99 -0.11
N LYS A 97 8.33 3.82 -0.22
CA LYS A 97 9.24 4.89 -0.65
C LYS A 97 8.94 5.33 -2.09
N GLU A 98 8.84 4.38 -3.02
CA GLU A 98 8.48 4.67 -4.41
C GLU A 98 7.10 5.32 -4.50
N LEU A 99 6.12 4.86 -3.73
CA LEU A 99 4.78 5.45 -3.67
C LEU A 99 4.81 6.92 -3.23
N VAL A 100 5.61 7.25 -2.21
CA VAL A 100 5.81 8.63 -1.73
C VAL A 100 6.49 9.50 -2.80
N GLU A 101 7.49 8.95 -3.49
CA GLU A 101 8.19 9.64 -4.57
C GLU A 101 7.25 9.94 -5.74
N MET A 102 6.44 8.96 -6.17
CA MET A 102 5.42 9.12 -7.19
C MET A 102 4.41 10.21 -6.81
N TYR A 103 3.89 10.19 -5.56
CA TYR A 103 2.97 11.21 -5.07
C TYR A 103 3.55 12.62 -5.16
N LYS A 104 4.83 12.81 -4.78
CA LYS A 104 5.53 14.11 -4.84
C LYS A 104 5.75 14.60 -6.27
N GLN A 105 5.67 13.73 -7.28
CA GLN A 105 5.88 14.09 -8.68
C GLN A 105 4.58 14.49 -9.41
N GLN A 106 3.39 14.11 -8.91
CA GLN A 106 2.11 14.31 -9.62
C GLN A 106 1.77 15.77 -9.95
N GLY A 107 2.25 16.72 -9.14
CA GLY A 107 2.00 18.16 -9.33
C GLY A 107 3.19 18.94 -9.89
N LYS A 108 4.24 18.26 -10.38
CA LYS A 108 5.45 18.90 -10.95
C LYS A 108 5.42 19.04 -12.47
N GLN A 109 4.23 19.04 -13.08
CA GLN A 109 4.05 19.26 -14.52
C GLN A 109 3.53 20.66 -14.82
#